data_AF-A0A1F6CXZ0-F1
#
_entry.id   AF-A0A1F6CXZ0-F1
#
_cell.length_a   1.000
_cell.length_b   1.000
_cell.length_c   1.000
_cell.angle_alpha   90.00
_cell.angle_beta   90.00
_cell.angle_gamma   90.00
#
_symmetry.space_group_name_H-M   'P 1'
#
loop_
_entity.id
_entity.type
_entity.pdbx_description
1 polymer ?
#
loop_
_entity_poly.entity_id
_entity_poly.type
_entity_poly.pdbx_seq_one_letter_code
_entity_poly.pdbx_strand_id
1 'polypeptide(L)'
;MNIEEKSVTDPIRAVGASLAHVHLCETNGGALGSGHLDFPAVFRALSDARYDKFVSVKIYRNASWEEGASGAMAFLKEMGLI
;
A
#
# COMPACT_ATOMS: atom_id res chain seq x y z
N MET A 1 -7.87 7.33 5.24
CA MET A 1 -8.86 7.79 4.25
C MET A 1 -9.36 9.13 4.73
N ASN A 2 -9.34 10.16 3.90
CA ASN A 2 -9.87 11.48 4.28
C ASN A 2 -11.39 11.41 4.35
N ILE A 3 -12.03 12.36 5.04
CA ILE A 3 -13.48 12.34 5.26
C ILE A 3 -14.28 12.42 3.95
N GLU A 4 -13.73 13.06 2.93
CA GLU A 4 -14.32 13.21 1.61
C GLU A 4 -14.19 11.94 0.75
N GLU A 5 -13.25 11.06 1.11
CA GLU A 5 -12.95 9.88 0.30
C GLU A 5 -13.83 8.70 0.67
N LYS A 6 -14.54 8.19 -0.34
CA LYS A 6 -15.50 7.09 -0.17
C LYS A 6 -14.88 5.72 -0.38
N SER A 7 -13.75 5.65 -1.10
CA SER A 7 -13.05 4.42 -1.42
C SER A 7 -11.57 4.70 -1.67
N VAL A 8 -10.70 3.83 -1.16
CA VAL A 8 -9.27 3.84 -1.50
C VAL A 8 -9.02 3.17 -2.84
N THR A 9 -9.89 2.24 -3.24
CA THR A 9 -9.61 1.34 -4.38
C THR A 9 -10.27 1.77 -5.68
N ASP A 10 -11.36 2.55 -5.62
CA ASP A 10 -12.06 3.04 -6.83
C ASP A 10 -11.18 3.98 -7.66
N PRO A 11 -10.43 4.93 -7.06
CA PRO A 11 -9.53 5.78 -7.84
C PRO A 11 -8.44 4.99 -8.57
N ILE A 12 -7.93 3.90 -7.97
CA ILE A 12 -6.92 3.01 -8.57
C ILE A 12 -7.48 2.37 -9.84
N ARG A 13 -8.71 1.86 -9.79
CA ARG A 13 -9.37 1.26 -10.96
C ARG A 13 -9.72 2.31 -12.01
N ALA A 14 -10.17 3.49 -11.58
CA ALA A 14 -10.57 4.57 -12.46
C ALA A 14 -9.39 5.12 -13.29
N VAL A 15 -8.21 5.26 -12.68
CA VAL A 15 -7.00 5.70 -13.41
C VAL A 15 -6.45 4.59 -14.31
N GLY A 16 -6.59 3.32 -13.91
CA GLY A 16 -6.20 2.15 -14.69
C GLY A 16 -4.75 2.21 -15.17
N ALA A 17 -4.55 2.01 -16.47
CA ALA A 17 -3.22 1.97 -17.11
C ALA A 17 -2.41 3.28 -16.98
N SER A 18 -3.08 4.41 -16.70
CA SER A 18 -2.42 5.71 -16.50
C SER A 18 -1.76 5.84 -15.11
N LEU A 19 -1.96 4.87 -14.20
CA LEU A 19 -1.32 4.88 -12.89
C LEU A 19 0.21 4.77 -13.04
N ALA A 20 0.90 5.85 -12.71
CA ALA A 20 2.34 5.95 -12.91
C ALA A 20 3.15 5.38 -11.74
N HIS A 21 2.75 5.67 -10.51
CA HIS A 21 3.46 5.25 -9.30
C HIS A 21 2.52 5.17 -8.09
N VAL A 22 2.90 4.38 -7.08
CA VAL A 22 2.13 4.16 -5.85
C VAL A 22 3.04 4.20 -4.64
N HIS A 23 2.63 4.95 -3.61
CA HIS A 23 3.21 4.86 -2.28
C HIS A 23 2.28 4.04 -1.38
N LEU A 24 2.83 3.02 -0.71
CA LEU A 24 2.13 2.24 0.31
C LEU A 24 2.44 2.80 1.69
N CYS A 25 1.39 3.12 2.45
CA CYS A 25 1.50 3.65 3.80
C CYS A 25 0.31 3.15 4.61
N GLU A 26 0.56 2.66 5.81
CA GLU A 26 -0.51 2.31 6.74
C GLU A 26 -1.28 3.57 7.18
N THR A 27 -2.55 3.39 7.53
CA THR A 27 -3.48 4.42 8.03
C THR A 27 -2.94 5.22 9.23
N ASN A 28 -2.10 4.60 10.06
CA ASN A 28 -1.49 5.23 11.24
C ASN A 28 -0.07 5.79 10.98
N GLY A 29 0.50 5.57 9.79
CA GLY A 29 1.85 5.96 9.40
C GLY A 29 2.99 5.08 9.94
N GLY A 30 2.66 4.00 10.64
CA GLY A 30 3.60 3.01 11.20
C GLY A 30 3.84 1.83 10.26
N ALA A 31 4.26 0.69 10.84
CA ALA A 31 4.52 -0.54 10.12
C ALA A 31 3.27 -1.03 9.35
N LEU A 32 3.47 -1.62 8.17
CA LEU A 32 2.37 -2.18 7.37
C LEU A 32 1.66 -3.28 8.17
N GLY A 33 0.33 -3.27 8.16
CA GLY A 33 -0.50 -4.22 8.91
C GLY A 33 -0.77 -3.82 10.37
N SER A 34 -0.15 -2.75 10.87
CA SER A 34 -0.42 -2.24 12.23
C SER A 34 -1.68 -1.38 12.34
N GLY A 35 -2.33 -1.06 11.23
CA GLY A 35 -3.52 -0.22 11.17
C GLY A 35 -4.71 -0.97 10.57
N HIS A 36 -5.48 -0.27 9.74
CA HIS A 36 -6.74 -0.76 9.20
C HIS A 36 -6.82 -0.68 7.67
N LEU A 37 -5.69 -0.44 6.99
CA LEU A 37 -5.68 -0.47 5.52
C LEU A 37 -5.90 -1.91 5.05
N ASP A 38 -6.91 -2.12 4.21
CA ASP A 38 -7.14 -3.39 3.53
C ASP A 38 -6.15 -3.55 2.36
N PHE A 39 -4.93 -4.00 2.67
CA PHE A 39 -3.90 -4.26 1.66
C PHE A 39 -4.34 -5.26 0.59
N PRO A 40 -4.97 -6.41 0.92
CA PRO A 40 -5.49 -7.32 -0.10
C PRO A 40 -6.41 -6.63 -1.13
N ALA A 41 -7.33 -5.76 -0.68
CA ALA A 41 -8.20 -5.01 -1.59
C ALA A 41 -7.42 -4.00 -2.44
N VAL A 42 -6.42 -3.33 -1.88
CA VAL A 42 -5.53 -2.41 -2.61
C VAL A 42 -4.76 -3.14 -3.70
N PHE A 43 -4.09 -4.26 -3.37
CA PHE A 43 -3.33 -5.03 -4.35
C PHE A 43 -4.23 -5.66 -5.43
N ARG A 44 -5.44 -6.08 -5.08
CA ARG A 44 -6.44 -6.50 -6.07
C ARG A 44 -6.79 -5.37 -7.02
N ALA A 45 -7.01 -4.15 -6.52
CA ALA A 45 -7.30 -2.99 -7.36
C ALA A 45 -6.13 -2.62 -8.29
N LEU A 46 -4.88 -2.75 -7.81
CA LEU A 46 -3.68 -2.59 -8.63
C LEU A 46 -3.61 -3.66 -9.73
N SER A 47 -3.92 -4.91 -9.40
CA SER A 47 -4.02 -5.99 -10.38
C SER A 47 -5.13 -5.73 -11.42
N ASP A 48 -6.31 -5.28 -10.99
CA ASP A 48 -7.42 -4.90 -11.88
C ASP A 48 -7.01 -3.76 -12.83
N ALA A 49 -6.19 -2.82 -12.34
CA ALA A 49 -5.61 -1.73 -13.12
C ALA A 49 -4.44 -2.17 -14.03
N ARG A 50 -4.05 -3.45 -13.99
CA ARG A 50 -2.86 -4.02 -14.66
C ARG A 50 -1.57 -3.26 -14.32
N TYR A 51 -1.43 -2.85 -13.06
CA TYR A 51 -0.24 -2.17 -12.59
C TYR A 51 0.91 -3.16 -12.40
N ASP A 52 1.99 -2.96 -13.15
CA ASP A 52 3.19 -3.83 -13.20
C ASP A 52 4.48 -3.08 -12.85
N LYS A 53 4.35 -1.94 -12.17
CA LYS A 53 5.47 -1.04 -11.81
C LYS A 53 5.78 -1.12 -10.31
N PHE A 54 6.69 -0.27 -9.85
CA PHE A 54 7.15 -0.27 -8.45
C PHE A 54 6.15 0.34 -7.48
N VAL A 55 6.08 -0.22 -6.28
CA VAL A 55 5.49 0.40 -5.10
C VAL A 55 6.59 0.89 -4.17
N SER A 56 6.45 2.09 -3.62
CA SER A 56 7.36 2.62 -2.60
C SER A 56 6.71 2.56 -1.24
N VAL A 57 7.37 1.96 -0.24
CA VAL A 57 6.85 1.87 1.11
C VAL A 57 7.24 3.11 1.91
N LYS A 58 6.25 3.77 2.51
CA LYS A 58 6.43 4.96 3.33
C LYS A 58 6.00 4.66 4.78
N ILE A 59 6.98 4.59 5.67
CA ILE A 59 6.79 4.50 7.12
C ILE A 59 7.48 5.72 7.73
N TYR A 60 6.78 6.46 8.58
CA TYR A 60 7.30 7.72 9.14
C TYR A 60 6.94 7.92 10.62
N ARG A 61 6.38 6.90 11.27
CA ARG A 61 6.07 6.90 12.70
C ARG A 61 6.49 5.58 13.33
N ASN A 62 6.98 5.65 14.56
CA ASN A 62 7.14 4.51 15.46
C ASN A 62 7.97 3.34 14.91
N ALA A 63 8.93 3.61 14.02
CA ALA A 63 9.90 2.64 13.52
C ALA A 63 11.17 3.36 13.10
N SER A 64 12.34 2.72 13.31
CA SER A 64 13.58 3.11 12.65
C SER A 64 13.52 2.79 11.14
N TRP A 65 14.53 3.24 10.40
CA TRP A 65 14.65 2.91 8.99
C TRP A 65 14.79 1.41 8.77
N GLU A 66 15.65 0.75 9.55
CA GLU A 66 15.93 -0.69 9.47
C GLU A 66 14.71 -1.53 9.86
N GLU A 67 14.01 -1.15 10.93
CA GLU A 67 12.78 -1.82 11.38
C GLU A 67 11.67 -1.67 10.33
N GLY A 68 11.49 -0.46 9.80
CA GLY A 68 10.51 -0.18 8.76
C GLY A 68 10.78 -0.98 7.48
N ALA A 69 12.03 -1.00 7.01
CA ALA A 69 12.41 -1.71 5.80
C ALA A 69 12.27 -3.24 5.97
N SER A 70 12.85 -3.81 7.03
CA SER A 70 12.80 -5.25 7.27
C SER A 70 11.37 -5.75 7.54
N GLY A 71 10.59 -4.99 8.33
CA GLY A 71 9.19 -5.30 8.61
C GLY A 71 8.31 -5.23 7.37
N ALA A 72 8.51 -4.23 6.51
CA ALA A 72 7.78 -4.13 5.24
C ALA A 72 8.08 -5.32 4.31
N MET A 73 9.34 -5.73 4.21
CA MET A 73 9.71 -6.91 3.41
C MET A 73 9.09 -8.19 3.95
N ALA A 74 9.09 -8.38 5.27
CA ALA A 74 8.44 -9.52 5.91
C ALA A 74 6.93 -9.55 5.64
N PHE A 75 6.26 -8.41 5.83
CA PHE A 75 4.83 -8.26 5.57
C PHE A 75 4.44 -8.60 4.12
N LEU A 76 5.17 -8.05 3.14
CA LEU A 76 4.89 -8.32 1.72
C LEU A 76 5.15 -9.79 1.34
N LYS A 77 6.15 -10.43 1.96
CA LYS A 77 6.44 -11.85 1.79
C LYS A 77 5.36 -12.75 2.38
N GLU A 78 4.84 -12.42 3.57
CA GLU A 78 3.72 -13.13 4.20
C GLU A 78 2.44 -13.03 3.36
N MET A 79 2.24 -11.91 2.66
CA MET A 79 1.16 -11.75 1.69
C MET A 79 1.36 -12.51 0.38
N GLY A 80 2.55 -13.10 0.16
CA GLY A 80 2.88 -13.83 -1.08
C GLY A 80 3.06 -12.92 -2.30
N LEU A 81 3.43 -11.65 -2.10
CA LEU A 81 3.63 -10.68 -3.17
C LEU A 81 5.08 -10.68 -3.70
N ILE A 82 6.03 -11.13 -2.88
CA ILE A 82 7.47 -11.24 -3.17
C ILE A 82 8.08 -12.45 -2.46
#